data_AF-A0A8J5SCA8-F1
#
_entry.id   AF-A0A8J5SCA8-F1
#
_cell.length_a   1.000
_cell.length_b   1.000
_cell.length_c   1.000
_cell.angle_alpha   90.00
_cell.angle_beta   90.00
_cell.angle_gamma   90.00
#
_symmetry.space_group_name_H-M   'P 1'
#
loop_
_entity.id
_entity.type
_entity.pdbx_description
1 polymer ?
#
loop_
_entity_poly.entity_id
_entity_poly.type
_entity_poly.pdbx_seq_one_letter_code
_entity_poly.pdbx_strand_id
1 'polypeptide(L)'
;MGSAAGATGELDVFDAGRCCGGYALGVAVGRRFGEVIRSRMSRDLVLRQQLLPFASTAQAEPLLAALRAANSARYPQYWDELVGTADGSGVPLLHIMLVNFRKEILPFIPKEDHDREEEADDDCSDVLVVSESMAIAAHNEDANVALLGHTYVVKATSPDGSSSFTAYTYAGELPSCAFGFNSNGVAFTLDSVPPVHGEIVAGAIARNFVSRDLLEARSLDDAMHVTTDIMHTTHFILITASFSSNIIEWQIN
;
A
#
# COMPACT_ATOMS: atom_id res chain seq x y z
N MET A 1 -32.55 1.73 19.01
CA MET A 1 -32.60 1.35 17.59
C MET A 1 -32.17 2.56 16.77
N GLY A 2 -30.86 2.75 16.62
CA GLY A 2 -30.30 3.76 15.73
C GLY A 2 -29.95 3.06 14.43
N SER A 3 -30.59 3.45 13.33
CA SER A 3 -30.30 2.97 11.99
C SER A 3 -28.85 3.32 11.66
N ALA A 4 -28.01 2.30 11.50
CA ALA A 4 -26.78 2.41 10.73
C ALA A 4 -27.24 2.71 9.30
N ALA A 5 -27.18 3.98 8.89
CA ALA A 5 -27.27 4.34 7.49
C ALA A 5 -26.10 3.64 6.79
N GLY A 6 -26.40 2.57 6.07
CA GLY A 6 -25.43 1.86 5.25
C GLY A 6 -24.79 2.86 4.30
N ALA A 7 -23.48 3.02 4.39
CA ALA A 7 -22.72 3.74 3.39
C ALA A 7 -22.79 2.93 2.10
N THR A 8 -23.76 3.24 1.25
CA THR A 8 -23.71 2.92 -0.17
C THR A 8 -22.67 3.84 -0.80
N GLY A 9 -21.39 3.61 -0.48
CA GLY A 9 -20.29 4.46 -0.90
C GLY A 9 -19.71 3.94 -2.21
N GLU A 10 -19.98 4.62 -3.31
CA GLU A 10 -19.24 4.43 -4.55
C GLU A 10 -17.77 4.79 -4.29
N LEU A 11 -16.84 3.90 -4.69
CA LEU A 11 -15.42 4.11 -4.48
C LEU A 11 -14.93 5.23 -5.40
N ASP A 12 -14.32 6.27 -4.83
CA ASP A 12 -13.87 7.43 -5.60
C ASP A 12 -12.64 7.06 -6.47
N VAL A 13 -12.74 7.33 -7.77
CA VAL A 13 -11.69 7.03 -8.75
C VAL A 13 -11.08 8.33 -9.24
N PHE A 14 -9.77 8.48 -9.04
CA PHE A 14 -9.01 9.62 -9.53
C PHE A 14 -8.03 9.19 -10.61
N ASP A 15 -8.23 9.73 -11.81
CA ASP A 15 -7.27 9.62 -12.91
C ASP A 15 -6.34 10.84 -12.91
N ALA A 16 -5.11 10.62 -12.47
CA ALA A 16 -4.05 11.62 -12.46
C ALA A 16 -3.46 11.88 -13.86
N GLY A 17 -3.84 11.08 -14.87
CA GLY A 17 -3.30 11.15 -16.21
C GLY A 17 -1.78 10.98 -16.23
N ARG A 18 -1.11 11.70 -17.14
CA ARG A 18 0.36 11.70 -17.24
C ARG A 18 0.98 12.56 -16.15
N CYS A 19 1.76 11.94 -15.28
CA CYS A 19 2.50 12.63 -14.23
C CYS A 19 4.00 12.59 -14.52
N CYS A 20 4.71 13.70 -14.31
CA CYS A 20 6.14 13.85 -14.62
C CYS A 20 7.09 13.23 -13.57
N GLY A 21 6.66 12.15 -12.89
CA GLY A 21 7.40 11.49 -11.82
C GLY A 21 6.62 11.37 -10.51
N GLY A 22 7.20 10.68 -9.53
CA GLY A 22 6.53 10.32 -8.28
C GLY A 22 6.04 11.53 -7.47
N TYR A 23 6.87 12.56 -7.28
CA TYR A 23 6.47 13.76 -6.56
C TYR A 23 5.22 14.43 -7.14
N ALA A 24 5.15 14.56 -8.47
CA ALA A 24 4.02 15.20 -9.14
C ALA A 24 2.73 14.38 -8.96
N LEU A 25 2.82 13.05 -9.05
CA LEU A 25 1.70 12.16 -8.77
C LEU A 25 1.25 12.29 -7.31
N GLY A 26 2.18 12.27 -6.36
CA GLY A 26 1.90 12.46 -4.94
C GLY A 26 1.19 13.78 -4.66
N VAL A 27 1.65 14.89 -5.23
CA VAL A 27 0.99 16.20 -5.08
C VAL A 27 -0.44 16.17 -5.65
N ALA A 28 -0.65 15.53 -6.80
CA ALA A 28 -1.97 15.42 -7.40
C ALA A 28 -2.94 14.62 -6.52
N VAL A 29 -2.52 13.45 -6.03
CA VAL A 29 -3.28 12.60 -5.10
C VAL A 29 -3.55 13.36 -3.79
N GLY A 30 -2.51 13.95 -3.19
CA GLY A 30 -2.62 14.71 -1.95
C GLY A 30 -3.59 15.89 -2.05
N ARG A 31 -3.61 16.61 -3.18
CA ARG A 31 -4.57 17.69 -3.42
C ARG A 31 -5.99 17.17 -3.62
N ARG A 32 -6.16 16.08 -4.37
CA ARG A 32 -7.47 15.49 -4.67
C ARG A 32 -8.13 14.89 -3.42
N PHE A 33 -7.36 14.25 -2.56
CA PHE A 33 -7.85 13.49 -1.41
C PHE A 33 -7.42 14.08 -0.07
N GLY A 34 -6.92 15.32 -0.04
CA GLY A 34 -6.33 15.90 1.16
C GLY A 34 -7.26 15.91 2.37
N GLU A 35 -8.57 16.09 2.18
CA GLU A 35 -9.55 15.97 3.27
C GLU A 35 -9.63 14.54 3.82
N VAL A 36 -9.74 13.54 2.93
CA VAL A 36 -9.79 12.12 3.28
C VAL A 36 -8.50 11.69 4.00
N ILE A 37 -7.35 12.12 3.49
CA ILE A 37 -6.04 11.84 4.09
C ILE A 37 -5.95 12.47 5.48
N ARG A 38 -6.20 13.78 5.62
CA ARG A 38 -6.18 14.46 6.94
C ARG A 38 -7.14 13.80 7.93
N SER A 39 -8.33 13.45 7.44
CA SER A 39 -9.34 12.77 8.22
C SER A 39 -8.84 11.43 8.75
N ARG A 40 -8.26 10.57 7.89
CA ARG A 40 -7.65 9.30 8.32
C ARG A 40 -6.58 9.55 9.37
N MET A 41 -5.61 10.44 9.09
CA MET A 41 -4.50 10.72 10.01
C MET A 41 -4.97 11.19 11.39
N SER A 42 -6.15 11.83 11.47
CA SER A 42 -6.74 12.28 12.74
C SER A 42 -7.51 11.19 13.50
N ARG A 43 -8.05 10.19 12.79
CA ARG A 43 -8.94 9.15 13.32
C ARG A 43 -8.25 7.80 13.54
N ASP A 44 -7.12 7.58 12.91
CA ASP A 44 -6.37 6.32 12.96
C ASP A 44 -5.68 6.13 14.31
N LEU A 45 -6.26 5.30 15.17
CA LEU A 45 -5.79 5.11 16.54
C LEU A 45 -4.41 4.43 16.59
N VAL A 46 -4.10 3.53 15.66
CA VAL A 46 -2.77 2.93 15.54
C VAL A 46 -1.72 4.01 15.28
N LEU A 47 -1.98 4.92 14.33
CA LEU A 47 -1.09 6.05 14.09
C LEU A 47 -0.97 6.96 15.33
N ARG A 48 -2.10 7.32 15.93
CA ARG A 48 -2.17 8.34 16.98
C ARG A 48 -1.64 7.87 18.34
N GLN A 49 -1.89 6.62 18.69
CA GLN A 49 -1.62 6.06 20.02
C GLN A 49 -0.41 5.13 20.05
N GLN A 50 0.03 4.60 18.90
CA GLN A 50 1.18 3.68 18.84
C GLN A 50 2.33 4.26 18.03
N LEU A 51 2.13 4.54 16.74
CA LEU A 51 3.23 4.93 15.84
C LEU A 51 3.82 6.30 16.18
N LEU A 52 3.00 7.33 16.40
CA LEU A 52 3.48 8.68 16.73
C LEU A 52 4.17 8.76 18.11
N PRO A 53 3.62 8.14 19.18
CA PRO A 53 4.32 8.05 20.45
C PRO A 53 5.66 7.31 20.32
N PHE A 54 5.70 6.17 19.64
CA PHE A 54 6.94 5.43 19.42
C PHE A 54 7.97 6.26 18.64
N ALA A 55 7.56 6.90 17.54
CA ALA A 55 8.42 7.75 16.73
C ALA A 55 9.06 8.94 17.47
N SER A 56 8.49 9.32 18.63
CA SER A 56 9.02 10.38 19.49
C SER A 56 10.07 9.88 20.50
N THR A 57 10.34 8.57 20.53
CA THR A 57 11.33 7.96 21.44
C THR A 57 12.72 7.92 20.81
N ALA A 58 13.76 7.94 21.66
CA ALA A 58 15.15 7.77 21.21
C ALA A 58 15.39 6.37 20.59
N GLN A 59 14.59 5.37 20.97
CA GLN A 59 14.71 4.01 20.47
C GLN A 59 14.20 3.85 19.03
N ALA A 60 13.23 4.68 18.61
CA ALA A 60 12.69 4.65 17.25
C ALA A 60 13.60 5.32 16.22
N GLU A 61 14.41 6.30 16.62
CA GLU A 61 15.27 7.07 15.71
C GLU A 61 16.13 6.21 14.77
N PRO A 62 16.92 5.23 15.26
CA PRO A 62 17.76 4.42 14.37
C PRO A 62 16.94 3.56 13.41
N LEU A 63 15.77 3.07 13.84
CA LEU A 63 14.87 2.29 12.99
C LEU A 63 14.27 3.15 11.87
N LEU A 64 13.71 4.32 12.22
CA LEU A 64 13.11 5.23 11.25
C LEU A 64 14.16 5.78 10.27
N ALA A 65 15.37 6.07 10.75
CA ALA A 65 16.48 6.49 9.91
C ALA A 65 16.88 5.39 8.91
N ALA A 66 16.97 4.14 9.37
CA ALA A 66 17.30 3.00 8.51
C ALA A 66 16.21 2.74 7.46
N LEU A 67 14.93 2.71 7.86
CA LEU A 67 13.80 2.55 6.96
C LEU A 67 13.77 3.64 5.89
N ARG A 68 13.92 4.91 6.30
CA ARG A 68 14.01 6.03 5.36
C ARG A 68 15.18 5.88 4.40
N ALA A 69 16.37 5.58 4.91
CA ALA A 69 17.58 5.49 4.09
C ALA A 69 17.48 4.35 3.05
N ALA A 70 17.07 3.15 3.48
CA ALA A 70 16.94 2.00 2.59
C ALA A 70 15.90 2.23 1.49
N ASN A 71 14.70 2.68 1.86
CA ASN A 71 13.59 2.84 0.92
C ASN A 71 13.81 4.03 -0.03
N SER A 72 14.35 5.16 0.44
CA SER A 72 14.66 6.30 -0.45
C SER A 72 15.83 6.03 -1.40
N ALA A 73 16.81 5.21 -0.99
CA ALA A 73 17.91 4.82 -1.86
C ALA A 73 17.47 3.83 -2.95
N ARG A 74 16.63 2.84 -2.60
CA ARG A 74 16.15 1.81 -3.53
C ARG A 74 15.03 2.32 -4.45
N TYR A 75 14.13 3.14 -3.92
CA TYR A 75 12.92 3.62 -4.60
C TYR A 75 12.75 5.14 -4.47
N PRO A 76 13.66 5.94 -5.06
CA PRO A 76 13.62 7.39 -4.94
C PRO A 76 12.31 8.00 -5.48
N GLN A 77 11.74 7.43 -6.55
CA GLN A 77 10.48 7.91 -7.12
C GLN A 77 9.29 7.72 -6.18
N TYR A 78 9.21 6.59 -5.48
CA TYR A 78 8.11 6.33 -4.54
C TYR A 78 8.28 7.11 -3.24
N TRP A 79 9.53 7.33 -2.83
CA TRP A 79 9.82 8.27 -1.75
C TRP A 79 9.34 9.68 -2.08
N ASP A 80 9.66 10.16 -3.28
CA ASP A 80 9.20 11.45 -3.79
C ASP A 80 7.66 11.52 -3.85
N GLU A 81 6.97 10.42 -4.18
CA GLU A 81 5.51 10.32 -4.15
C GLU A 81 4.94 10.50 -2.73
N LEU A 82 5.59 9.95 -1.70
CA LEU A 82 5.22 10.22 -0.30
C LEU A 82 5.39 11.69 0.07
N VAL A 83 6.51 12.31 -0.34
CA VAL A 83 6.76 13.74 -0.11
C VAL A 83 5.70 14.59 -0.81
N GLY A 84 5.38 14.26 -2.07
CA GLY A 84 4.33 14.95 -2.81
C GLY A 84 2.96 14.79 -2.18
N THR A 85 2.63 13.59 -1.67
CA THR A 85 1.37 13.32 -0.97
C THR A 85 1.25 14.15 0.30
N ALA A 86 2.33 14.26 1.08
CA ALA A 86 2.39 15.11 2.25
C ALA A 86 2.15 16.59 1.89
N ASP A 87 2.89 17.11 0.91
CA ASP A 87 2.78 18.50 0.46
C ASP A 87 1.39 18.82 -0.12
N GLY A 88 0.83 17.92 -0.92
CA GLY A 88 -0.47 18.09 -1.55
C GLY A 88 -1.63 18.04 -0.55
N SER A 89 -1.53 17.20 0.48
CA SER A 89 -2.56 17.03 1.51
C SER A 89 -2.41 17.98 2.70
N GLY A 90 -1.25 18.63 2.85
CA GLY A 90 -0.92 19.44 4.03
C GLY A 90 -0.73 18.62 5.31
N VAL A 91 -0.53 17.31 5.19
CA VAL A 91 -0.22 16.41 6.31
C VAL A 91 1.30 16.38 6.52
N PRO A 92 1.80 16.35 7.77
CA PRO A 92 3.23 16.20 8.02
C PRO A 92 3.78 14.93 7.35
N LEU A 93 4.92 15.04 6.66
CA LEU A 93 5.58 13.90 6.01
C LEU A 93 5.80 12.73 6.99
N LEU A 94 6.10 13.01 8.26
CA LEU A 94 6.24 11.98 9.28
C LEU A 94 4.98 11.10 9.39
N HIS A 95 3.78 11.66 9.32
CA HIS A 95 2.54 10.87 9.43
C HIS A 95 2.35 9.96 8.21
N ILE A 96 2.56 10.51 7.01
CA ILE A 96 2.53 9.76 5.75
C ILE A 96 3.57 8.63 5.78
N MET A 97 4.79 8.94 6.21
CA MET A 97 5.87 7.96 6.35
C MET A 97 5.50 6.84 7.34
N LEU A 98 4.94 7.17 8.50
CA LEU A 98 4.58 6.19 9.52
C LEU A 98 3.47 5.24 9.07
N VAL A 99 2.44 5.72 8.35
CA VAL A 99 1.40 4.81 7.84
C VAL A 99 1.91 3.87 6.76
N ASN A 100 2.88 4.31 5.94
CA ASN A 100 3.50 3.46 4.91
C ASN A 100 4.55 2.48 5.46
N PHE A 101 5.04 2.70 6.68
CA PHE A 101 5.97 1.82 7.38
C PHE A 101 5.32 1.12 8.58
N ARG A 102 3.99 1.13 8.66
CA ARG A 102 3.22 0.62 9.79
C ARG A 102 3.62 -0.81 10.12
N LYS A 103 3.61 -1.70 9.13
CA LYS A 103 3.88 -3.13 9.31
C LYS A 103 5.36 -3.38 9.66
N GLU A 104 6.27 -2.51 9.25
CA GLU A 104 7.70 -2.56 9.58
C GLU A 104 8.04 -1.97 10.97
N ILE A 105 7.18 -1.11 11.52
CA ILE A 105 7.41 -0.43 12.80
C ILE A 105 6.73 -1.16 13.96
N LEU A 106 5.47 -1.58 13.79
CA LEU A 106 4.68 -2.21 14.85
C LEU A 106 5.38 -3.37 15.58
N PRO A 107 6.14 -4.25 14.91
CA PRO A 107 6.86 -5.34 15.58
C PRO A 107 7.92 -4.89 16.59
N PHE A 108 8.41 -3.65 16.48
CA PHE A 108 9.44 -3.08 17.36
C PHE A 108 8.84 -2.26 18.51
N ILE A 109 7.53 -2.04 18.54
CA ILE A 109 6.87 -1.32 19.63
C ILE A 109 6.68 -2.27 20.83
N PRO A 110 7.27 -1.99 22.01
CA PRO A 110 7.17 -2.85 23.19
C PRO A 110 5.72 -3.13 23.60
N LYS A 111 5.37 -4.40 23.82
CA LYS A 111 4.04 -4.79 24.30
C LYS A 111 3.91 -4.48 25.78
N GLU A 112 3.11 -3.46 26.13
CA GLU A 112 2.60 -3.31 27.50
C GLU A 112 1.36 -4.21 27.68
N ASP A 113 1.24 -4.85 28.85
CA ASP A 113 0.36 -5.99 29.11
C ASP A 113 -1.16 -5.68 29.09
N HIS A 114 -1.61 -4.42 28.91
CA HIS A 114 -3.01 -4.07 29.23
C HIS A 114 -3.84 -3.19 28.26
N ASP A 115 -3.29 -2.52 27.23
CA ASP A 115 -4.10 -1.54 26.45
C ASP A 115 -3.83 -1.55 24.93
N ARG A 116 -3.82 -2.72 24.29
CA ARG A 116 -3.66 -2.77 22.82
C ARG A 116 -5.01 -2.99 22.15
N GLU A 117 -5.47 -1.96 21.43
CA GLU A 117 -6.13 -2.23 20.16
C GLU A 117 -5.10 -2.99 19.32
N GLU A 118 -5.19 -4.32 19.35
CA GLU A 118 -4.52 -5.16 18.38
C GLU A 118 -4.99 -4.68 17.00
N GLU A 119 -4.07 -4.58 16.02
CA GLU A 119 -4.53 -4.54 14.64
C GLU A 119 -5.44 -5.76 14.47
N ALA A 120 -6.68 -5.53 14.01
CA ALA A 120 -7.54 -6.63 13.65
C ALA A 120 -6.74 -7.57 12.73
N ASP A 121 -6.87 -8.88 12.93
CA ASP A 121 -6.41 -9.81 11.90
C ASP A 121 -7.15 -9.43 10.61
N ASP A 122 -6.40 -8.87 9.67
CA ASP A 122 -6.89 -8.48 8.34
C ASP A 122 -7.13 -9.80 7.57
N ASP A 123 -8.31 -10.39 7.71
CA ASP A 123 -8.73 -11.69 7.12
C ASP A 123 -9.14 -11.55 5.63
N CYS A 124 -8.29 -10.92 4.82
CA CYS A 124 -8.51 -10.83 3.38
C CYS A 124 -8.59 -12.23 2.74
N SER A 125 -9.34 -12.35 1.64
CA SER A 125 -9.42 -13.58 0.88
C SER A 125 -9.47 -13.33 -0.61
N ASP A 126 -8.74 -14.18 -1.33
CA ASP A 126 -8.74 -14.18 -2.78
C ASP A 126 -9.50 -15.37 -3.37
N VAL A 127 -10.26 -15.12 -4.44
CA VAL A 127 -10.90 -16.14 -5.27
C VAL A 127 -10.39 -16.01 -6.69
N LEU A 128 -9.76 -17.09 -7.17
CA LEU A 128 -9.32 -17.20 -8.55
C LEU A 128 -10.18 -18.21 -9.32
N VAL A 129 -10.74 -17.76 -10.45
CA VAL A 129 -11.47 -18.60 -11.39
C VAL A 129 -10.77 -18.55 -12.73
N VAL A 130 -10.30 -19.69 -13.24
CA VAL A 130 -9.62 -19.80 -14.53
C VAL A 130 -10.33 -20.80 -15.42
N SER A 131 -10.51 -20.45 -16.68
CA SER A 131 -11.03 -21.30 -17.76
C SER A 131 -10.26 -21.03 -19.05
N GLU A 132 -10.53 -21.81 -20.11
CA GLU A 132 -9.89 -21.62 -21.42
C GLU A 132 -10.13 -20.23 -22.05
N SER A 133 -11.16 -19.51 -21.61
CA SER A 133 -11.58 -18.23 -22.22
C SER A 133 -11.69 -17.06 -21.25
N MET A 134 -11.46 -17.29 -19.96
CA MET A 134 -11.69 -16.29 -18.91
C MET A 134 -10.78 -16.57 -17.73
N ALA A 135 -10.25 -15.51 -17.14
CA ALA A 135 -9.77 -15.55 -15.77
C ALA A 135 -10.28 -14.36 -14.96
N ILE A 136 -10.65 -14.65 -13.72
CA ILE A 136 -11.16 -13.68 -12.75
C ILE A 136 -10.36 -13.87 -11.47
N ALA A 137 -9.80 -12.77 -10.96
CA ALA A 137 -9.38 -12.65 -9.58
C ALA A 137 -10.36 -11.71 -8.86
N ALA A 138 -10.83 -12.13 -7.69
CA ALA A 138 -11.67 -11.35 -6.81
C ALA A 138 -11.04 -11.33 -5.42
N HIS A 139 -11.11 -10.18 -4.75
CA HIS A 139 -10.49 -9.92 -3.46
C HIS A 139 -11.49 -9.19 -2.56
N ASN A 140 -11.69 -9.66 -1.33
CA ASN A 140 -12.26 -8.83 -0.26
C ASN A 140 -11.11 -8.22 0.55
N GLU A 141 -11.22 -6.92 0.80
CA GLU A 141 -10.31 -6.22 1.70
C GLU A 141 -10.99 -6.02 3.04
N ASP A 142 -10.50 -6.72 4.06
CA ASP A 142 -10.87 -6.56 5.45
C ASP A 142 -9.75 -5.85 6.19
N ALA A 143 -10.04 -4.69 6.76
CA ALA A 143 -9.01 -3.82 7.32
C ALA A 143 -9.48 -3.04 8.54
N ASN A 144 -8.53 -2.40 9.23
CA ASN A 144 -8.79 -1.58 10.40
C ASN A 144 -9.93 -0.55 10.16
N VAL A 145 -10.80 -0.35 11.16
CA VAL A 145 -11.95 0.58 11.11
C VAL A 145 -11.57 2.00 10.68
N ALA A 146 -10.32 2.41 10.93
CA ALA A 146 -9.76 3.69 10.48
C ALA A 146 -9.74 3.83 8.95
N LEU A 147 -9.92 2.76 8.19
CA LEU A 147 -9.96 2.77 6.73
C LEU A 147 -11.38 2.90 6.16
N LEU A 148 -12.42 2.73 6.97
CA LEU A 148 -13.80 2.95 6.52
C LEU A 148 -13.99 4.40 6.06
N GLY A 149 -14.28 4.57 4.77
CA GLY A 149 -14.41 5.88 4.13
C GLY A 149 -13.08 6.61 3.88
N HIS A 150 -11.95 5.92 3.99
CA HIS A 150 -10.61 6.46 3.74
C HIS A 150 -9.84 5.67 2.67
N THR A 151 -10.56 5.19 1.66
CA THR A 151 -10.00 4.44 0.54
C THR A 151 -10.46 5.03 -0.79
N TYR A 152 -9.64 4.89 -1.82
CA TYR A 152 -9.91 5.39 -3.16
C TYR A 152 -9.11 4.59 -4.20
N VAL A 153 -9.40 4.81 -5.48
CA VAL A 153 -8.61 4.25 -6.59
C VAL A 153 -7.85 5.35 -7.30
N VAL A 154 -6.55 5.11 -7.51
CA VAL A 154 -5.68 5.97 -8.31
C VAL A 154 -5.45 5.31 -9.66
N LYS A 155 -5.59 6.10 -10.72
CA LYS A 155 -5.07 5.79 -12.05
C LYS A 155 -3.98 6.78 -12.40
N ALA A 156 -2.87 6.30 -12.93
CA ALA A 156 -1.84 7.18 -13.45
C ALA A 156 -1.18 6.56 -14.68
N THR A 157 -0.66 7.43 -15.54
CA THR A 157 0.04 7.09 -16.76
C THR A 157 1.48 7.60 -16.66
N SER A 158 2.43 6.81 -17.13
CA SER A 158 3.84 7.19 -17.21
C SER A 158 4.02 8.48 -18.03
N PRO A 159 5.10 9.25 -17.80
CA PRO A 159 5.34 10.51 -18.52
C PRO A 159 5.33 10.34 -20.05
N ASP A 160 5.91 9.26 -20.55
CA ASP A 160 6.00 8.91 -21.98
C ASP A 160 4.71 8.28 -22.54
N GLY A 161 3.76 7.92 -21.67
CA GLY A 161 2.51 7.26 -22.05
C GLY A 161 2.65 5.78 -22.41
N SER A 162 3.79 5.16 -22.10
CA SER A 162 4.05 3.75 -22.42
C SER A 162 3.40 2.77 -21.45
N SER A 163 3.17 3.18 -20.19
CA SER A 163 2.48 2.37 -19.17
C SER A 163 1.44 3.20 -18.41
N SER A 164 0.45 2.51 -17.86
CA SER A 164 -0.49 3.07 -16.90
C SER A 164 -0.91 2.02 -15.90
N PHE A 165 -1.27 2.43 -14.68
CA PHE A 165 -1.81 1.55 -13.67
C PHE A 165 -3.14 2.06 -13.11
N THR A 166 -3.89 1.14 -12.49
CA THR A 166 -5.07 1.41 -11.66
C THR A 166 -4.90 0.63 -10.36
N ALA A 167 -4.99 1.30 -9.21
CA ALA A 167 -4.75 0.64 -7.93
C ALA A 167 -5.63 1.16 -6.81
N TYR A 168 -6.08 0.24 -5.98
CA TYR A 168 -6.73 0.56 -4.72
C TYR A 168 -5.72 1.11 -3.72
N THR A 169 -6.12 2.16 -3.00
CA THR A 169 -5.19 2.95 -2.18
C THR A 169 -5.85 3.35 -0.87
N TYR A 170 -5.12 3.12 0.23
CA TYR A 170 -5.45 3.70 1.53
C TYR A 170 -5.01 5.14 1.61
N ALA A 171 -5.84 6.00 2.21
CA ALA A 171 -5.58 7.43 2.21
C ALA A 171 -4.23 7.75 2.86
N GLY A 172 -3.30 8.32 2.08
CA GLY A 172 -1.96 8.68 2.54
C GLY A 172 -0.92 7.56 2.40
N GLU A 173 -1.29 6.40 1.85
CA GLU A 173 -0.35 5.35 1.45
C GLU A 173 -0.05 5.40 -0.05
N LEU A 174 1.06 4.75 -0.45
CA LEU A 174 1.33 4.48 -1.86
C LEU A 174 0.21 3.63 -2.47
N PRO A 175 -0.13 3.84 -3.76
CA PRO A 175 -1.08 2.98 -4.45
C PRO A 175 -0.64 1.52 -4.46
N SER A 176 -1.60 0.61 -4.19
CA SER A 176 -1.52 -0.86 -4.09
C SER A 176 -1.54 -1.47 -2.69
N CYS A 177 -2.37 -0.97 -1.77
CA CYS A 177 -2.53 -1.58 -0.44
C CYS A 177 -3.31 -2.91 -0.43
N ALA A 178 -4.08 -3.19 -1.50
CA ALA A 178 -4.96 -4.36 -1.61
C ALA A 178 -4.87 -5.02 -3.00
N PHE A 179 -5.19 -4.25 -4.06
CA PHE A 179 -5.13 -4.75 -5.43
C PHE A 179 -4.73 -3.66 -6.42
N GLY A 180 -4.26 -4.09 -7.59
CA GLY A 180 -4.03 -3.21 -8.71
C GLY A 180 -3.70 -3.94 -10.00
N PHE A 181 -3.69 -3.20 -11.10
CA PHE A 181 -3.36 -3.73 -12.42
C PHE A 181 -2.80 -2.63 -13.32
N ASN A 182 -2.12 -3.04 -14.39
CA ASN A 182 -1.49 -2.12 -15.33
C ASN A 182 -1.77 -2.46 -16.80
N SER A 183 -1.36 -1.55 -17.68
CA SER A 183 -1.54 -1.68 -19.13
C SER A 183 -0.63 -2.71 -19.78
N ASN A 184 0.33 -3.29 -19.06
CA ASN A 184 1.16 -4.41 -19.53
C ASN A 184 0.46 -5.76 -19.32
N GLY A 185 -0.78 -5.74 -18.82
CA GLY A 185 -1.56 -6.94 -18.57
C GLY A 185 -1.23 -7.60 -17.24
N VAL A 186 -0.46 -6.96 -16.35
CA VAL A 186 -0.20 -7.44 -14.99
C VAL A 186 -1.33 -6.99 -14.07
N ALA A 187 -1.95 -7.93 -13.35
CA ALA A 187 -2.94 -7.65 -12.32
C ALA A 187 -2.59 -8.44 -11.06
N PHE A 188 -2.87 -7.89 -9.88
CA PHE A 188 -2.57 -8.53 -8.61
C PHE A 188 -3.45 -8.12 -7.43
N THR A 189 -3.48 -8.99 -6.43
CA THR A 189 -4.09 -8.85 -5.10
C THR A 189 -3.00 -9.07 -4.03
N LEU A 190 -3.25 -8.62 -2.80
CA LEU A 190 -2.30 -8.66 -1.69
C LEU A 190 -2.99 -8.99 -0.37
N ASP A 191 -2.78 -10.20 0.12
CA ASP A 191 -3.23 -10.58 1.47
C ASP A 191 -2.14 -10.27 2.51
N SER A 192 -2.54 -9.82 3.70
CA SER A 192 -1.60 -9.58 4.80
C SER A 192 -1.20 -10.89 5.48
N VAL A 193 0.08 -11.26 5.40
CA VAL A 193 0.63 -12.39 6.17
C VAL A 193 1.76 -11.87 7.07
N PRO A 194 1.56 -11.83 8.39
CA PRO A 194 2.55 -11.27 9.30
C PRO A 194 3.80 -12.16 9.35
N PRO A 195 5.02 -11.60 9.26
CA PRO A 195 6.26 -12.36 9.43
C PRO A 195 6.39 -12.87 10.87
N VAL A 196 7.10 -13.99 11.07
CA VAL A 196 7.48 -14.37 12.44
C VAL A 196 8.59 -13.44 12.94
N HIS A 197 8.66 -13.19 14.25
CA HIS A 197 9.54 -12.17 14.82
C HIS A 197 11.03 -12.30 14.42
N GLY A 198 11.51 -13.53 14.16
CA GLY A 198 12.88 -13.79 13.72
C GLY A 198 13.20 -13.44 12.27
N GLU A 199 12.19 -13.17 11.44
CA GLU A 199 12.34 -12.79 10.03
C GLU A 199 12.39 -11.26 9.84
N ILE A 200 12.07 -10.50 10.89
CA ILE A 200 11.91 -9.05 10.81
C ILE A 200 13.27 -8.36 10.84
N VAL A 201 13.70 -7.85 9.69
CA VAL A 201 14.96 -7.11 9.56
C VAL A 201 14.71 -5.61 9.76
N ALA A 202 15.38 -5.02 10.76
CA ALA A 202 15.30 -3.59 11.01
C ALA A 202 15.83 -2.79 9.81
N GLY A 203 15.02 -1.86 9.30
CA GLY A 203 15.41 -0.99 8.19
C GLY A 203 15.33 -1.63 6.80
N ALA A 204 14.62 -2.75 6.66
CA ALA A 204 14.43 -3.38 5.37
C ALA A 204 13.45 -2.62 4.45
N ILE A 205 13.33 -3.07 3.22
CA ILE A 205 12.47 -2.44 2.21
C ILE A 205 11.00 -2.71 2.56
N ALA A 206 10.24 -1.63 2.67
CA ALA A 206 8.86 -1.70 3.15
C ALA A 206 7.92 -2.24 2.08
N ARG A 207 6.93 -3.00 2.54
CA ARG A 207 5.95 -3.67 1.68
C ARG A 207 5.30 -2.71 0.69
N ASN A 208 4.81 -1.56 1.15
CA ASN A 208 4.10 -0.60 0.30
C ASN A 208 4.96 -0.10 -0.86
N PHE A 209 6.29 -0.03 -0.70
CA PHE A 209 7.20 0.36 -1.78
C PHE A 209 7.34 -0.73 -2.82
N VAL A 210 7.45 -2.00 -2.40
CA VAL A 210 7.57 -3.11 -3.33
C VAL A 210 6.24 -3.39 -4.02
N SER A 211 5.13 -3.36 -3.30
CA SER A 211 3.79 -3.46 -3.86
C SER A 211 3.52 -2.34 -4.87
N ARG A 212 4.01 -1.12 -4.63
CA ARG A 212 3.89 -0.02 -5.59
C ARG A 212 4.68 -0.31 -6.87
N ASP A 213 5.83 -0.97 -6.76
CA ASP A 213 6.69 -1.36 -7.88
C ASP A 213 6.04 -2.41 -8.79
N LEU A 214 5.21 -3.30 -8.23
CA LEU A 214 4.45 -4.30 -9.01
C LEU A 214 3.54 -3.66 -10.06
N LEU A 215 3.05 -2.44 -9.82
CA LEU A 215 2.23 -1.72 -10.80
C LEU A 215 3.01 -1.29 -12.05
N GLU A 216 4.34 -1.26 -11.99
CA GLU A 216 5.21 -0.95 -13.12
C GLU A 216 5.73 -2.22 -13.85
N ALA A 217 5.42 -3.41 -13.34
CA ALA A 217 5.87 -4.68 -13.90
C ALA A 217 5.44 -4.84 -15.37
N ARG A 218 6.34 -5.36 -16.19
CA ARG A 218 6.14 -5.50 -17.65
C ARG A 218 5.67 -6.89 -18.07
N SER A 219 5.78 -7.86 -17.17
CA SER A 219 5.36 -9.23 -17.37
C SER A 219 5.16 -9.91 -16.02
N LEU A 220 4.63 -11.14 -16.05
CA LEU A 220 4.57 -12.01 -14.88
C LEU A 220 5.97 -12.26 -14.29
N ASP A 221 6.95 -12.61 -15.14
CA ASP A 221 8.34 -12.82 -14.70
C ASP A 221 8.93 -11.58 -14.01
N ASP A 222 8.67 -10.38 -14.53
CA ASP A 222 9.13 -9.12 -13.94
C ASP A 222 8.47 -8.91 -12.56
N ALA A 223 7.17 -9.16 -12.46
CA ALA A 223 6.45 -9.10 -11.18
C ALA A 223 6.99 -10.12 -10.16
N MET A 224 7.33 -11.34 -10.59
CA MET A 224 7.97 -12.34 -9.71
C MET A 224 9.33 -11.86 -9.18
N HIS A 225 10.16 -11.26 -10.03
CA HIS A 225 11.44 -10.71 -9.59
C HIS A 225 11.25 -9.61 -8.55
N VAL A 226 10.29 -8.70 -8.75
CA VAL A 226 9.92 -7.68 -7.76
C VAL A 226 9.52 -8.32 -6.42
N THR A 227 8.77 -9.43 -6.45
CA THR A 227 8.37 -10.12 -5.20
C THR A 227 9.47 -10.86 -4.48
N THR A 228 10.55 -11.26 -5.14
CA THR A 228 11.65 -11.94 -4.43
C THR A 228 12.32 -11.04 -3.38
N ASP A 229 12.24 -9.71 -3.54
CA ASP A 229 12.72 -8.72 -2.57
C ASP A 229 11.84 -8.62 -1.31
N ILE A 230 10.65 -9.22 -1.31
CA ILE A 230 9.60 -9.07 -0.27
C ILE A 230 9.74 -10.10 0.84
N MET A 231 10.37 -11.24 0.54
CA MET A 231 10.57 -12.38 1.44
C MET A 231 11.40 -12.07 2.69
N HIS A 232 11.84 -10.82 2.88
CA HIS A 232 12.61 -10.37 4.02
C HIS A 232 11.88 -9.39 4.95
N THR A 233 10.61 -9.04 4.67
CA THR A 233 9.90 -7.99 5.44
C THR A 233 8.44 -8.27 5.79
N THR A 234 7.62 -8.81 4.89
CA THR A 234 6.21 -9.17 5.13
C THR A 234 5.75 -10.15 4.06
N HIS A 235 4.93 -11.13 4.39
CA HIS A 235 4.43 -12.08 3.39
C HIS A 235 3.13 -11.53 2.74
N PHE A 236 2.91 -11.85 1.46
CA PHE A 236 1.61 -11.76 0.82
C PHE A 236 1.43 -12.87 -0.20
N ILE A 237 0.17 -13.27 -0.36
CA ILE A 237 -0.26 -14.01 -1.54
C ILE A 237 -0.33 -12.99 -2.67
N LEU A 238 0.54 -13.15 -3.67
CA LEU A 238 0.46 -12.41 -4.91
C LEU A 238 -0.21 -13.29 -5.94
N ILE A 239 -1.37 -12.89 -6.44
CA ILE A 239 -2.02 -13.57 -7.56
C ILE A 239 -1.79 -12.74 -8.81
N THR A 240 -0.77 -13.08 -9.60
CA THR A 240 -0.43 -12.32 -10.82
C THR A 240 -0.99 -12.95 -12.07
N ALA A 241 -1.73 -12.18 -12.87
CA ALA A 241 -2.08 -12.57 -14.24
C ALA A 241 -1.27 -11.77 -15.26
N SER A 242 -0.91 -12.42 -16.37
CA SER A 242 -0.52 -11.76 -17.60
C SER A 242 -1.50 -12.11 -18.72
N PHE A 243 -2.04 -11.09 -19.40
CA PHE A 243 -2.93 -11.29 -20.55
C PHE A 243 -2.15 -11.10 -21.85
N SER A 244 -1.59 -12.20 -22.37
CA SER A 244 -1.06 -12.24 -23.74
C SER A 244 -2.09 -12.89 -24.67
N SER A 245 -1.95 -12.69 -25.98
CA SER A 245 -2.97 -13.00 -26.99
C SER A 245 -3.55 -14.43 -27.03
N ASN A 246 -3.09 -15.40 -26.21
CA ASN A 246 -3.70 -16.73 -26.04
C ASN A 246 -3.35 -17.48 -24.72
N ILE A 247 -2.72 -16.85 -23.71
CA ILE A 247 -2.31 -17.55 -22.48
C ILE A 247 -2.57 -16.66 -21.26
N ILE A 248 -3.24 -17.24 -20.27
CA ILE A 248 -3.41 -16.68 -18.93
C ILE A 248 -2.54 -17.53 -17.98
N GLU A 249 -1.52 -16.91 -17.40
CA GLU A 249 -0.65 -17.54 -16.41
C GLU A 249 -0.95 -16.95 -15.04
N TRP A 250 -1.08 -17.80 -14.01
CA TRP A 250 -1.24 -17.39 -12.62
C TRP A 250 -0.20 -18.09 -11.75
N GLN A 251 0.35 -17.34 -10.80
CA GLN A 251 1.20 -17.88 -9.74
C GLN A 251 0.75 -17.35 -8.39
N ILE A 252 0.91 -18.19 -7.37
CA ILE A 252 0.74 -17.89 -5.95
C ILE A 252 2.12 -18.09 -5.34
N ASN A 253 2.66 -17.04 -4.71
CA ASN A 253 3.91 -17.10 -3.95
C ASN A 253 3.67 -17.52 -2.50
#